data_AF-A0A1F4NVF8-F1
#
_entry.id   AF-A0A1F4NVF8-F1
#
_cell.length_a   1.000
_cell.length_b   1.000
_cell.length_c   1.000
_cell.angle_alpha   90.00
_cell.angle_beta   90.00
_cell.angle_gamma   90.00
#
_symmetry.space_group_name_H-M   'P 1'
#
loop_
_entity.id
_entity.type
_entity.pdbx_description
1 polymer ?
#
loop_
_entity_poly.entity_id
_entity_poly.type
_entity_poly.pdbx_seq_one_letter_code
_entity_poly.pdbx_strand_id
1 'polypeptide(L)'
;METVSVSGLKNNPSEALRMAKRGVVLVMNRDKPDALMVGIETAKVLDAKGVRPALATALFRDGHLSLARAARLAELSLGQFVSHLSRLGIPVVTGSAQDAKQDMDTLEQWLALS
;
A
#
# COMPACT_ATOMS: atom_id res chain seq x y z
N MET A 1 -10.99 12.42 21.16
CA MET A 1 -9.70 11.83 20.75
C MET A 1 -9.25 10.94 21.89
N GLU A 2 -9.04 9.66 21.66
CA GLU A 2 -8.61 8.72 22.69
C GLU A 2 -7.07 8.57 22.67
N THR A 3 -6.46 8.07 23.75
CA THR A 3 -5.00 7.92 23.83
C THR A 3 -4.61 6.52 24.30
N VAL A 4 -3.54 5.96 23.75
CA VAL A 4 -2.95 4.68 24.20
C VAL A 4 -1.45 4.86 24.38
N SER A 5 -0.85 4.28 25.41
CA SER A 5 0.61 4.28 25.53
C SER A 5 1.24 3.25 24.59
N VAL A 6 2.51 3.42 24.22
CA VAL A 6 3.26 2.39 23.45
C VAL A 6 3.23 1.03 24.15
N SER A 7 3.37 1.01 25.48
CA SER A 7 3.22 -0.22 26.29
C SER A 7 1.81 -0.81 26.19
N GLY A 8 0.78 0.05 26.26
CA GLY A 8 -0.62 -0.36 26.11
C GLY A 8 -0.91 -0.96 24.73
N LEU A 9 -0.36 -0.37 23.66
CA LEU A 9 -0.49 -0.89 22.30
C LEU A 9 0.19 -2.25 22.14
N LYS A 10 1.38 -2.43 22.75
CA LYS A 10 2.12 -3.70 22.73
C LYS A 10 1.38 -4.81 23.49
N ASN A 11 0.85 -4.50 24.67
CA ASN A 11 0.30 -5.50 25.58
C ASN A 11 -1.20 -5.77 25.36
N ASN A 12 -1.92 -4.81 24.78
CA ASN A 12 -3.35 -4.92 24.52
C ASN A 12 -3.75 -4.24 23.18
N PRO A 13 -3.26 -4.75 22.04
CA PRO A 13 -3.52 -4.16 20.73
C PRO A 13 -5.01 -4.20 20.35
N SER A 14 -5.76 -5.21 20.82
CA SER A 14 -7.20 -5.34 20.54
C SER A 14 -8.02 -4.18 21.12
N GLU A 15 -7.70 -3.73 22.33
CA GLU A 15 -8.33 -2.53 22.90
C GLU A 15 -8.00 -1.30 22.08
N ALA A 16 -6.73 -1.12 21.72
CA ALA A 16 -6.29 0.00 20.92
C ALA A 16 -7.00 0.03 19.54
N LEU A 17 -7.21 -1.12 18.91
CA LEU A 17 -7.99 -1.23 17.68
C LEU A 17 -9.48 -0.92 17.90
N ARG A 18 -10.07 -1.36 19.02
CA ARG A 18 -11.46 -1.03 19.36
C ARG A 18 -11.67 0.47 19.61
N MET A 19 -10.67 1.12 20.21
CA MET A 19 -10.58 2.57 20.35
C MET A 19 -10.53 3.25 18.98
N ALA A 20 -9.65 2.78 18.09
CA ALA A 20 -9.53 3.27 16.71
C ALA A 20 -10.82 3.13 15.90
N LYS A 21 -11.64 2.12 16.22
CA LYS A 21 -12.98 1.94 15.62
C LYS A 21 -14.01 2.98 16.04
N ARG A 22 -13.71 3.87 16.99
CA ARG A 22 -14.60 4.97 17.40
C ARG A 22 -14.06 6.35 17.02
N GLY A 23 -12.78 6.44 16.68
CA GLY A 23 -12.15 7.68 16.24
C GLY A 23 -10.64 7.59 16.18
N VAL A 24 -9.98 8.74 16.01
CA VAL A 24 -8.52 8.84 16.02
C VAL A 24 -7.97 8.57 17.42
N VAL A 25 -6.96 7.72 17.51
CA VAL A 25 -6.24 7.37 18.74
C VAL A 25 -4.82 7.92 18.67
N LEU A 26 -4.43 8.70 19.67
CA LEU A 26 -3.06 9.17 19.83
C LEU A 26 -2.23 8.14 20.59
N VAL A 27 -1.16 7.64 19.96
CA VAL A 27 -0.19 6.77 20.61
C VAL A 27 0.84 7.64 21.32
N MET A 28 0.95 7.46 22.63
CA MET A 28 1.82 8.21 23.52
C MET A 28 3.05 7.39 23.89
N ASN A 29 4.24 7.93 23.71
CA ASN A 29 5.46 7.42 24.29
C ASN A 29 5.78 8.24 25.55
N ARG A 30 5.47 7.67 26.72
CA ARG A 30 5.44 8.38 28.00
C ARG A 30 4.50 9.59 27.92
N ASP A 31 5.05 10.79 28.04
CA ASP A 31 4.37 12.08 28.03
C ASP A 31 4.36 12.74 26.63
N LYS A 32 4.91 12.09 25.60
CA LYS A 32 5.04 12.66 24.24
C LYS A 32 4.18 11.91 23.21
N PRO A 33 3.49 12.63 22.31
CA PRO A 33 2.89 12.05 21.11
C PRO A 33 3.94 11.35 20.25
N ASP A 34 3.67 10.10 19.85
CA ASP A 34 4.59 9.26 19.06
C ASP A 34 3.98 8.90 17.69
N ALA A 35 2.70 8.51 17.67
CA ALA A 35 1.99 8.17 16.45
C ALA A 35 0.48 8.46 16.53
N LEU A 36 -0.19 8.45 15.38
CA LEU A 36 -1.64 8.44 15.29
C LEU A 36 -2.10 7.09 14.72
N MET A 37 -3.05 6.47 15.40
CA MET A 37 -3.74 5.29 14.90
C MET A 37 -5.16 5.67 14.50
N VAL A 38 -5.50 5.40 13.24
CA VAL A 38 -6.80 5.75 12.66
C VAL A 38 -7.50 4.46 12.22
N GLY A 39 -8.72 4.24 12.74
CA GLY A 39 -9.56 3.15 12.28
C GLY A 39 -9.97 3.41 10.83
N ILE A 40 -9.53 2.51 9.94
CA ILE A 40 -9.72 2.58 8.50
C ILE A 40 -11.21 2.69 8.12
N GLU A 41 -12.06 1.84 8.70
CA GLU A 41 -13.51 1.83 8.45
C GLU A 41 -14.24 3.01 9.11
N THR A 42 -13.91 3.30 10.36
CA THR A 42 -14.60 4.32 11.17
C THR A 42 -14.40 5.72 10.65
N ALA A 43 -13.20 6.02 10.19
CA ALA A 43 -12.90 7.32 9.64
C ALA A 43 -13.40 7.46 8.18
N LYS A 44 -14.00 6.40 7.60
CA LYS A 44 -14.32 6.29 6.17
C LYS A 44 -13.14 6.72 5.28
N VAL A 45 -11.92 6.58 5.80
CA VAL A 45 -10.71 7.15 5.19
C VAL A 45 -10.46 6.47 3.86
N LEU A 46 -10.75 5.17 3.77
CA LEU A 46 -10.67 4.45 2.50
C LEU A 46 -11.83 4.76 1.53
N ASP A 47 -12.96 5.26 2.03
CA ASP A 47 -14.10 5.61 1.17
C ASP A 47 -13.91 7.01 0.55
N ALA A 48 -12.99 7.80 1.10
CA ALA A 48 -12.57 9.05 0.48
C ALA A 48 -11.94 8.76 -0.90
N LYS A 49 -12.46 9.44 -1.92
CA LYS A 49 -12.08 9.24 -3.31
C LYS A 49 -10.56 9.35 -3.47
N GLY A 50 -9.94 8.27 -3.93
CA GLY A 50 -8.50 8.21 -4.23
C GLY A 50 -7.61 7.71 -3.09
N VAL A 51 -8.11 7.56 -1.85
CA VAL A 51 -7.28 7.08 -0.73
C VAL A 51 -6.86 5.63 -0.92
N ARG A 52 -7.78 4.73 -1.30
CA ARG A 52 -7.46 3.32 -1.61
C ARG A 52 -6.37 3.19 -2.69
N PRO A 53 -6.51 3.80 -3.88
CA PRO A 53 -5.44 3.80 -4.88
C PRO A 53 -4.12 4.40 -4.36
N ALA A 54 -4.15 5.52 -3.64
CA ALA A 54 -2.94 6.15 -3.13
C ALA A 54 -2.20 5.25 -2.12
N LEU A 55 -2.94 4.65 -1.18
CA LEU A 55 -2.40 3.73 -0.19
C LEU A 55 -1.85 2.46 -0.84
N ALA A 56 -2.61 1.87 -1.75
CA ALA A 56 -2.17 0.70 -2.51
C ALA A 56 -0.90 0.98 -3.33
N THR A 57 -0.84 2.14 -3.98
CA THR A 57 0.34 2.57 -4.75
C THR A 57 1.56 2.75 -3.85
N ALA A 58 1.42 3.40 -2.69
CA ALA A 58 2.54 3.55 -1.75
C ALA A 58 3.04 2.18 -1.26
N LEU A 59 2.12 1.31 -0.82
CA LEU A 59 2.47 -0.03 -0.33
C LEU A 59 3.08 -0.93 -1.42
N PHE A 60 2.67 -0.80 -2.68
CA PHE A 60 3.29 -1.50 -3.80
C PHE A 60 4.69 -0.97 -4.07
N ARG A 61 4.83 0.34 -4.25
CA ARG A 61 6.11 1.00 -4.57
C ARG A 61 7.18 0.70 -3.52
N ASP A 62 6.79 0.66 -2.25
CA ASP A 62 7.70 0.43 -1.14
C ASP A 62 7.92 -1.09 -0.87
N GLY A 63 7.35 -1.97 -1.71
CA GLY A 63 7.56 -3.42 -1.66
C GLY A 63 6.78 -4.16 -0.56
N HIS A 64 5.87 -3.48 0.14
CA HIS A 64 5.04 -4.07 1.20
C HIS A 64 3.89 -4.92 0.67
N LEU A 65 3.40 -4.64 -0.55
CA LEU A 65 2.37 -5.44 -1.22
C LEU A 65 2.82 -5.88 -2.61
N SER A 66 2.49 -7.12 -2.98
CA SER A 66 2.59 -7.55 -4.36
C SER A 66 1.59 -6.80 -5.25
N LEU A 67 1.87 -6.73 -6.55
CA LEU A 67 1.02 -6.07 -7.53
C LEU A 67 -0.46 -6.50 -7.42
N ALA A 68 -0.72 -7.81 -7.33
CA ALA A 68 -2.08 -8.34 -7.23
C ALA A 68 -2.77 -7.97 -5.92
N ARG A 69 -2.04 -7.91 -4.79
CA ARG A 69 -2.60 -7.50 -3.49
C ARG A 69 -2.89 -5.99 -3.46
N ALA A 70 -2.00 -5.19 -4.04
CA ALA A 70 -2.19 -3.75 -4.15
C ALA A 70 -3.39 -3.42 -5.07
N ALA A 71 -3.54 -4.10 -6.21
CA ALA A 71 -4.71 -3.94 -7.08
C ALA A 71 -6.04 -4.21 -6.35
N ARG A 72 -6.07 -5.29 -5.54
CA ARG A 72 -7.23 -5.61 -4.69
C ARG A 72 -7.52 -4.52 -3.66
N LEU A 73 -6.49 -3.99 -2.99
CA LEU A 73 -6.66 -2.90 -2.02
C LEU A 73 -7.16 -1.61 -2.69
N ALA A 74 -6.69 -1.34 -3.91
CA ALA A 74 -7.14 -0.20 -4.72
C ALA A 74 -8.57 -0.37 -5.27
N GLU A 75 -9.18 -1.55 -5.14
CA GLU A 75 -10.45 -1.93 -5.79
C GLU A 75 -10.42 -1.75 -7.31
N LEU A 76 -9.28 -2.07 -7.92
CA LEU A 76 -9.07 -2.03 -9.37
C LEU A 76 -8.77 -3.43 -9.90
N SER A 77 -9.14 -3.69 -11.15
CA SER A 77 -8.62 -4.86 -11.84
C SER A 77 -7.09 -4.78 -11.94
N LEU A 78 -6.42 -5.91 -12.11
CA LEU A 78 -4.95 -5.94 -12.23
C LEU A 78 -4.47 -5.00 -13.35
N GLY A 79 -5.10 -5.07 -14.53
CA GLY A 79 -4.78 -4.20 -15.67
C GLY A 79 -5.03 -2.72 -15.37
N GLN A 80 -6.14 -2.38 -14.73
CA GLN A 80 -6.43 -0.99 -14.33
C GLN A 80 -5.39 -0.45 -13.34
N PHE A 81 -4.94 -1.27 -12.40
CA PHE A 81 -3.90 -0.88 -11.45
C PHE A 81 -2.54 -0.73 -12.13
N VAL A 82 -2.18 -1.60 -13.07
CA VAL A 82 -0.97 -1.44 -13.90
C VAL A 82 -1.02 -0.11 -14.65
N SER A 83 -2.11 0.19 -15.35
CA SER A 83 -2.26 1.48 -16.06
C SER A 83 -2.27 2.68 -15.11
N HIS A 84 -2.75 2.52 -13.88
CA HIS A 84 -2.65 3.55 -12.84
C HIS A 84 -1.20 3.82 -12.44
N LEU A 85 -0.43 2.77 -12.16
CA LEU A 85 1.00 2.87 -11.83
C LEU A 85 1.82 3.47 -12.97
N SER A 86 1.56 3.05 -14.22
CA SER A 86 2.23 3.59 -15.41
C SER A 86 2.02 5.09 -15.55
N ARG A 87 0.80 5.61 -15.30
CA ARG A 87 0.52 7.07 -15.32
C ARG A 87 1.27 7.84 -14.24
N LEU A 88 1.64 7.17 -13.14
CA LEU A 88 2.42 7.74 -12.05
C LEU A 88 3.94 7.55 -12.24
N GLY A 89 4.37 6.92 -13.34
CA GLY A 89 5.79 6.61 -13.59
C GLY A 89 6.35 5.54 -12.66
N ILE A 90 5.50 4.71 -12.06
CA ILE A 90 5.92 3.64 -11.15
C ILE A 90 6.10 2.36 -11.96
N PRO A 91 7.32 1.80 -12.02
CA PRO A 91 7.57 0.57 -12.77
C PRO A 91 6.89 -0.62 -12.10
N VAL A 92 6.24 -1.46 -12.90
CA VAL A 92 5.61 -2.71 -12.44
C VAL A 92 6.57 -3.90 -12.58
N VAL A 93 7.45 -3.84 -13.58
CA VAL A 93 8.53 -4.79 -13.80
C VAL A 93 9.83 -4.06 -13.48
N THR A 94 10.66 -4.69 -12.65
CA THR A 94 11.99 -4.19 -12.31
C THR A 94 13.02 -4.95 -13.12
N GLY A 95 13.91 -4.22 -13.77
CA GLY A 95 15.02 -4.76 -14.55
C GLY A 95 16.00 -3.67 -14.93
N SER A 96 17.21 -4.04 -15.27
CA SER A 96 18.21 -3.14 -15.83
C SER A 96 17.90 -2.84 -17.30
N ALA A 97 18.54 -1.80 -17.86
CA ALA A 97 18.47 -1.55 -19.30
C ALA A 97 19.04 -2.72 -20.13
N GLN A 98 19.97 -3.48 -19.54
CA GLN A 98 20.54 -4.67 -20.14
C GLN A 98 19.52 -5.82 -20.15
N ASP A 99 18.75 -5.97 -19.07
CA ASP A 99 17.69 -6.99 -18.96
C ASP A 99 16.62 -6.72 -20.03
N ALA A 100 16.19 -5.46 -20.16
CA ALA A 100 15.24 -5.05 -21.20
C ALA A 100 15.75 -5.34 -22.62
N LYS A 101 17.06 -5.13 -22.86
CA LYS A 101 17.66 -5.47 -24.16
C LYS A 101 17.65 -6.98 -24.42
N GLN A 102 18.00 -7.78 -23.42
CA GLN A 102 17.99 -9.24 -23.52
C GLN A 102 16.57 -9.80 -23.75
N ASP A 103 15.56 -9.21 -23.09
CA ASP A 103 14.16 -9.57 -23.29
C ASP A 103 13.72 -9.31 -24.74
N MET A 104 14.14 -8.19 -25.32
CA MET A 104 13.87 -7.86 -26.73
C MET A 104 14.60 -8.82 -27.68
N ASP A 105 15.88 -9.10 -27.45
CA ASP A 105 16.64 -10.07 -28.26
C ASP A 105 15.98 -11.47 -28.22
N THR A 106 15.49 -11.88 -27.05
CA THR A 106 14.77 -13.16 -26.86
C THR A 106 13.45 -13.18 -27.63
N LEU A 107 12.69 -12.08 -27.59
CA LEU A 107 11.43 -11.95 -28.31
C LEU A 107 11.64 -12.04 -29.84
N GLU A 108 12.68 -11.38 -30.37
CA GLU A 108 13.01 -11.44 -31.81
C GLU A 108 13.34 -12.87 -32.26
N GLN A 109 14.11 -13.62 -31.46
CA GLN A 109 14.41 -15.02 -31.75
C GLN A 109 13.16 -15.89 -31.81
N TRP A 110 12.19 -15.67 -30.91
CA TRP A 110 10.93 -16.41 -30.92
C TRP A 110 10.08 -16.11 -32.13
N LEU A 111 9.99 -14.83 -32.52
CA LEU A 111 9.25 -14.40 -33.71
C LEU A 111 9.89 -14.90 -35.01
N ALA A 112 11.21 -15.11 -35.04
CA ALA A 112 11.91 -15.68 -36.19
C ALA A 112 11.72 -17.20 -36.33
N LEU A 113 11.29 -17.89 -35.26
CA LEU A 113 11.02 -19.33 -35.25
C LEU A 113 9.55 -19.68 -35.58
N SER A 114 8.66 -18.68 -35.61
CA SER A 114 7.23 -18.81 -35.96
C SER A 114 6.97 -18.51 -37.43
#